data_AF-A0A6I2X0Z0-F1
#
_entry.id   AF-A0A6I2X0Z0-F1
#
_cell.length_a   1.000
_cell.length_b   1.000
_cell.length_c   1.000
_cell.angle_alpha   90.00
_cell.angle_beta   90.00
_cell.angle_gamma   90.00
#
_symmetry.space_group_name_H-M   'P 1'
#
loop_
_entity.id
_entity.type
_entity.pdbx_description
1 polymer ?
#
loop_
_entity_poly.entity_id
_entity_poly.type
_entity_poly.pdbx_seq_one_letter_code
_entity_poly.pdbx_strand_id
1 'polypeptide(L)'
;MLALSLEEYEQYGSGVVAGLIEASKFLHQNYIFDPRFLPYGAQLIPLSAIFSILGHEAETHQAQAKISQWFWCGIFGELYGGSTETRFAYDVSEVVNWVRGGSELPRTILEAQFMRERLWTLRSRNSAAYKGLYAQLLSEGAQDWLSGKSISDITYFDDSIDIHHIFPKDWAEKQGIQSRRYNSILNKTPLSARTNRVIGGSAPSIYIEALAKKSNVDANFVLQSIESHRISSAALLANNFEIHMEFRAEQLIDQVRSAMGKDVGEGSSFIAEDEETDDEN
;
A
#
# COMPACT_ATOMS: atom_id res chain seq x y z
N MET A 1 22.72 -23.92 7.45
CA MET A 1 23.55 -24.15 6.24
C MET A 1 22.66 -24.91 5.27
N LEU A 2 22.39 -24.36 4.08
CA LEU A 2 21.57 -25.06 3.08
C LEU A 2 22.33 -26.30 2.62
N ALA A 3 21.70 -27.47 2.66
CA ALA A 3 22.27 -28.72 2.15
C ALA A 3 22.09 -28.80 0.62
N LEU A 4 22.60 -27.80 -0.10
CA LEU A 4 22.50 -27.68 -1.56
C LEU A 4 23.82 -28.12 -2.19
N SER A 5 23.76 -29.11 -3.09
CA SER A 5 24.92 -29.52 -3.87
C SER A 5 25.27 -28.49 -4.96
N LEU A 6 26.51 -28.55 -5.46
CA LEU A 6 26.92 -27.71 -6.60
C LEU A 6 26.07 -28.00 -7.84
N GLU A 7 25.76 -29.26 -8.08
CA GLU A 7 24.93 -29.69 -9.22
C GLU A 7 23.54 -29.07 -9.16
N GLU A 8 22.88 -29.10 -7.99
CA GLU A 8 21.58 -28.45 -7.81
C GLU A 8 21.68 -26.92 -7.97
N TYR A 9 22.75 -26.30 -7.45
CA TYR A 9 22.97 -24.87 -7.63
C TYR A 9 23.11 -24.48 -9.11
N GLU A 10 23.93 -25.21 -9.87
CA GLU A 10 24.14 -24.97 -11.30
C GLU A 10 22.85 -25.22 -12.09
N GLN A 11 22.05 -26.21 -11.69
CA GLN A 11 20.78 -26.53 -12.31
C GLN A 11 19.73 -25.43 -12.11
N TYR A 12 19.58 -24.89 -10.88
CA TYR A 12 18.48 -23.98 -10.55
C TYR A 12 18.87 -22.50 -10.55
N GLY A 13 20.15 -22.17 -10.42
CA GLY A 13 20.62 -20.80 -10.19
C GLY A 13 20.18 -19.80 -11.26
N SER A 14 20.28 -20.16 -12.54
CA SER A 14 19.87 -19.30 -13.66
C SER A 14 18.35 -19.05 -13.68
N GLY A 15 17.55 -20.08 -13.38
CA GLY A 15 16.09 -19.99 -13.27
C GLY A 15 15.66 -19.06 -12.15
N VAL A 16 16.30 -19.18 -10.97
CA VAL A 16 16.00 -18.30 -9.81
C VAL A 16 16.35 -16.85 -10.12
N VAL A 17 17.48 -16.59 -10.79
CA VAL A 17 17.85 -15.22 -11.23
C VAL A 17 16.81 -14.66 -12.20
N ALA A 18 16.35 -15.45 -13.17
CA ALA A 18 15.28 -15.02 -14.08
C ALA A 18 13.97 -14.76 -13.32
N GLY A 19 13.60 -15.62 -12.37
CA GLY A 19 12.44 -15.43 -11.51
C GLY A 19 12.49 -14.16 -10.66
N LEU A 20 13.66 -13.79 -10.14
CA LEU A 20 13.87 -12.53 -9.42
C LEU A 20 13.69 -11.31 -10.34
N ILE A 21 14.14 -11.39 -11.59
CA ILE A 21 13.93 -10.33 -12.58
C ILE A 21 12.44 -10.18 -12.90
N GLU A 22 11.72 -11.28 -13.09
CA GLU A 22 10.27 -11.23 -13.31
C GLU A 22 9.51 -10.73 -12.08
N ALA A 23 9.93 -11.11 -10.87
CA ALA A 23 9.38 -10.56 -9.64
C ALA A 23 9.57 -9.04 -9.57
N SER A 24 10.73 -8.51 -9.98
CA SER A 24 10.98 -7.07 -10.04
C SER A 24 10.05 -6.36 -11.04
N LYS A 25 9.82 -6.94 -12.22
CA LYS A 25 8.85 -6.40 -13.19
C LYS A 25 7.44 -6.40 -12.64
N PHE A 26 7.04 -7.48 -11.96
CA PHE A 26 5.75 -7.60 -11.30
C PHE A 26 5.56 -6.51 -10.23
N LEU A 27 6.57 -6.25 -9.39
CA LEU A 27 6.53 -5.17 -8.40
C LEU A 27 6.33 -3.80 -9.08
N HIS A 28 7.06 -3.54 -10.17
CA HIS A 28 6.94 -2.31 -10.93
C HIS A 28 5.52 -2.14 -11.51
N GLN A 29 4.92 -3.21 -12.03
CA GLN A 29 3.52 -3.20 -12.51
C GLN A 29 2.51 -2.94 -11.38
N ASN A 30 2.87 -3.30 -10.15
CA ASN A 30 2.09 -3.06 -8.94
C ASN A 30 2.52 -1.79 -8.19
N TYR A 31 3.19 -0.86 -8.87
CA TYR A 31 3.57 0.46 -8.37
C TYR A 31 4.49 0.44 -7.12
N ILE A 32 5.31 -0.61 -7.00
CA ILE A 32 6.35 -0.74 -5.98
C ILE A 32 7.71 -0.54 -6.66
N PHE A 33 8.24 0.68 -6.59
CA PHE A 33 9.43 1.09 -7.33
C PHE A 33 10.73 1.08 -6.49
N ASP A 34 10.61 1.32 -5.18
CA ASP A 34 11.76 1.47 -4.27
C ASP A 34 11.69 0.40 -3.15
N PRO A 35 12.82 -0.25 -2.80
CA PRO A 35 12.89 -1.20 -1.69
C PRO A 35 12.31 -0.68 -0.36
N ARG A 36 12.36 0.63 -0.09
CA ARG A 36 11.76 1.23 1.12
C ARG A 36 10.25 1.08 1.18
N PHE A 37 9.60 0.99 0.01
CA PHE A 37 8.16 0.79 -0.14
C PHE A 37 7.79 -0.68 -0.37
N LEU A 38 8.76 -1.60 -0.35
CA LEU A 38 8.48 -3.03 -0.43
C LEU A 38 7.75 -3.49 0.84
N PRO A 39 6.51 -4.02 0.73
CA PRO A 39 5.73 -4.45 1.90
C PRO A 39 6.39 -5.59 2.68
N TYR A 40 6.84 -6.64 1.97
CA TYR A 40 7.54 -7.78 2.54
C TYR A 40 8.69 -8.24 1.65
N GLY A 41 9.93 -8.09 2.13
CA GLY A 41 11.09 -8.71 1.50
C GLY A 41 11.01 -10.23 1.46
N ALA A 42 10.47 -10.83 2.53
CA ALA A 42 10.28 -12.27 2.66
C ALA A 42 9.40 -12.86 1.54
N GLN A 43 8.34 -12.16 1.12
CA GLN A 43 7.42 -12.63 0.09
C GLN A 43 8.03 -12.63 -1.32
N LEU A 44 9.14 -11.90 -1.55
CA LEU A 44 9.86 -11.95 -2.82
C LEU A 44 10.48 -13.31 -3.09
N ILE A 45 10.81 -14.06 -2.04
CA ILE A 45 11.42 -15.39 -2.16
C ILE A 45 10.45 -16.36 -2.85
N PRO A 46 9.24 -16.63 -2.33
CA PRO A 46 8.27 -17.47 -3.02
C PRO A 46 7.80 -16.87 -4.34
N LEU A 47 7.64 -15.54 -4.45
CA LEU A 47 7.25 -14.90 -5.72
C LEU A 47 8.25 -15.20 -6.84
N SER A 48 9.55 -15.11 -6.56
CA SER A 48 10.61 -15.39 -7.53
C SER A 48 10.66 -16.86 -7.91
N ALA A 49 10.45 -17.77 -6.94
CA ALA A 49 10.37 -19.20 -7.21
C ALA A 49 9.13 -19.55 -8.07
N ILE A 50 7.98 -18.92 -7.80
CA ILE A 50 6.76 -19.09 -8.60
C ILE A 50 7.01 -18.67 -10.05
N PHE A 51 7.59 -17.49 -10.28
CA PHE A 51 7.94 -17.05 -11.64
C PHE A 51 8.96 -17.96 -12.31
N SER A 52 9.98 -18.44 -11.58
CA SER A 52 10.96 -19.38 -12.11
C SER A 52 10.32 -20.72 -12.55
N ILE A 53 9.32 -21.22 -11.82
CA ILE A 53 8.68 -22.51 -12.11
C ILE A 53 7.66 -22.40 -13.24
N LEU A 54 6.91 -21.30 -13.27
CA LEU A 54 5.89 -21.07 -14.29
C LEU A 54 6.49 -20.63 -15.63
N GLY A 55 7.60 -19.88 -15.62
CA GLY A 55 8.19 -19.30 -16.83
C GLY A 55 7.13 -18.55 -17.65
N HIS A 56 7.02 -18.87 -18.94
CA HIS A 56 6.04 -18.26 -19.84
C HIS A 56 4.57 -18.47 -19.43
N GLU A 57 4.24 -19.50 -18.64
CA GLU A 57 2.86 -19.70 -18.14
C GLU A 57 2.41 -18.53 -17.25
N ALA A 58 3.35 -17.84 -16.58
CA ALA A 58 3.06 -16.70 -15.73
C ALA A 58 2.70 -15.44 -16.53
N GLU A 59 2.97 -15.37 -17.84
CA GLU A 59 2.77 -14.15 -18.64
C GLU A 59 1.29 -13.92 -19.00
N THR A 60 0.44 -14.93 -18.87
CA THR A 60 -0.98 -14.81 -19.20
C THR A 60 -1.70 -13.87 -18.23
N HIS A 61 -2.69 -13.12 -18.73
CA HIS A 61 -3.50 -12.24 -17.88
C HIS A 61 -4.13 -12.97 -16.69
N GLN A 62 -4.57 -14.21 -16.87
CA GLN A 62 -5.14 -15.01 -15.79
C GLN A 62 -4.10 -15.41 -14.74
N ALA A 63 -2.90 -15.80 -15.16
CA ALA A 63 -1.81 -16.12 -14.24
C ALA A 63 -1.39 -14.88 -13.43
N GLN A 64 -1.20 -13.73 -14.10
CA GLN A 64 -0.88 -12.47 -13.44
C GLN A 64 -1.94 -12.04 -12.42
N ALA A 65 -3.22 -12.17 -12.75
CA ALA A 65 -4.31 -11.87 -11.82
C ALA A 65 -4.29 -12.78 -10.58
N LYS A 66 -4.06 -14.09 -10.77
CA LYS A 66 -3.94 -15.06 -9.66
C LYS A 66 -2.74 -14.76 -8.77
N ILE A 67 -1.56 -14.57 -9.37
CA ILE A 67 -0.33 -14.22 -8.64
C ILE A 67 -0.53 -12.91 -7.87
N SER A 68 -1.17 -11.91 -8.49
CA SER A 68 -1.51 -10.64 -7.83
C SER A 68 -2.45 -10.81 -6.65
N GLN A 69 -3.52 -11.60 -6.78
CA GLN A 69 -4.43 -11.86 -5.68
C GLN A 69 -3.72 -12.53 -4.49
N TRP A 70 -2.86 -13.53 -4.76
CA TRP A 70 -2.04 -14.16 -3.71
C TRP A 70 -1.08 -13.15 -3.07
N PHE A 71 -0.42 -12.33 -3.87
CA PHE A 71 0.52 -11.31 -3.41
C PHE A 71 -0.15 -10.32 -2.44
N TRP A 72 -1.28 -9.75 -2.85
CA TRP A 72 -2.03 -8.79 -2.04
C TRP A 72 -2.69 -9.42 -0.81
N CYS A 73 -3.17 -10.67 -0.89
CA CYS A 73 -3.62 -11.41 0.30
C CYS A 73 -2.50 -11.58 1.32
N GLY A 74 -1.28 -11.86 0.87
CA GLY A 74 -0.10 -11.94 1.72
C GLY A 74 0.23 -10.64 2.46
N ILE A 75 0.12 -9.51 1.74
CA ILE A 75 0.41 -8.18 2.25
C ILE A 75 -0.66 -7.72 3.25
N PHE A 76 -1.93 -7.71 2.82
CA PHE A 76 -3.02 -7.20 3.65
C PHE A 76 -3.42 -8.16 4.76
N GLY A 77 -3.18 -9.46 4.60
CA GLY A 77 -3.27 -10.42 5.72
C GLY A 77 -2.09 -10.34 6.70
N GLU A 78 -1.09 -9.50 6.45
CA GLU A 78 0.14 -9.36 7.25
C GLU A 78 0.85 -10.72 7.50
N LEU A 79 0.79 -11.64 6.52
CA LEU A 79 1.12 -13.07 6.69
C LEU A 79 2.61 -13.41 6.63
N TYR A 80 3.47 -12.42 6.38
CA TYR A 80 4.92 -12.58 6.26
C TYR A 80 5.73 -11.87 7.35
N GLY A 81 5.10 -11.42 8.44
CA GLY A 81 5.76 -10.77 9.58
C GLY A 81 6.47 -11.71 10.57
N GLY A 82 6.36 -13.03 10.42
CA GLY A 82 6.86 -14.03 11.37
C GLY A 82 7.67 -15.17 10.73
N SER A 83 7.62 -16.37 11.32
CA SER A 83 8.26 -17.57 10.75
C SER A 83 7.58 -17.97 9.44
N THR A 84 8.29 -17.80 8.33
CA THR A 84 7.72 -17.85 6.98
C THR A 84 8.24 -19.00 6.13
N GLU A 85 9.27 -19.72 6.57
CA GLU A 85 9.89 -20.80 5.78
C GLU A 85 8.88 -21.88 5.37
N THR A 86 8.06 -22.33 6.32
CA THR A 86 6.97 -23.29 6.05
C THR A 86 5.95 -22.72 5.08
N ARG A 87 5.60 -21.43 5.20
CA ARG A 87 4.65 -20.75 4.30
C ARG A 87 5.19 -20.70 2.87
N PHE A 88 6.48 -20.43 2.67
CA PHE A 88 7.09 -20.41 1.35
C PHE A 88 6.92 -21.73 0.60
N ALA A 89 7.15 -22.86 1.29
CA ALA A 89 7.01 -24.19 0.69
C ALA A 89 5.57 -24.44 0.21
N TYR A 90 4.57 -24.05 1.02
CA TYR A 90 3.17 -24.14 0.64
C TYR A 90 2.85 -23.19 -0.52
N ASP A 91 3.16 -21.90 -0.40
CA ASP A 91 2.84 -20.88 -1.39
C ASP A 91 3.36 -21.24 -2.78
N VAL A 92 4.62 -21.67 -2.89
CA VAL A 92 5.21 -22.00 -4.19
C VAL A 92 4.42 -23.13 -4.86
N SER A 93 4.15 -24.21 -4.13
CA SER A 93 3.43 -25.36 -4.69
C SER A 93 1.95 -25.06 -4.99
N GLU A 94 1.26 -24.37 -4.08
CA GLU A 94 -0.18 -24.10 -4.16
C GLU A 94 -0.48 -23.06 -5.24
N VAL A 95 0.30 -21.97 -5.32
CA VAL A 95 0.10 -20.93 -6.34
C VAL A 95 0.39 -21.47 -7.73
N VAL A 96 1.48 -22.22 -7.92
CA VAL A 96 1.79 -22.85 -9.22
C VAL A 96 0.66 -23.79 -9.66
N ASN A 97 0.19 -24.65 -8.75
CA ASN A 97 -0.91 -25.57 -9.05
C ASN A 97 -2.20 -24.80 -9.40
N TRP A 98 -2.51 -23.74 -8.64
CA TRP A 98 -3.68 -22.93 -8.89
C TRP A 98 -3.61 -22.18 -10.23
N VAL A 99 -2.45 -21.62 -10.58
CA VAL A 99 -2.23 -20.98 -11.90
C VAL A 99 -2.47 -21.98 -13.03
N ARG A 100 -1.98 -23.22 -12.89
CA ARG A 100 -2.15 -24.31 -13.86
C ARG A 100 -3.56 -24.91 -13.94
N GLY A 101 -4.52 -24.35 -13.21
CA GLY A 101 -5.93 -24.75 -13.28
C GLY A 101 -6.39 -25.69 -12.17
N GLY A 102 -5.59 -25.88 -11.12
CA GLY A 102 -6.04 -26.54 -9.89
C GLY A 102 -7.26 -25.85 -9.28
N SER A 103 -8.16 -26.64 -8.68
CA SER A 103 -9.42 -26.14 -8.08
C SER A 103 -9.24 -25.51 -6.70
N GLU A 104 -8.21 -25.92 -5.97
CA GLU A 104 -7.94 -25.44 -4.62
C GLU A 104 -7.31 -24.05 -4.62
N LEU A 105 -7.81 -23.16 -3.76
CA LEU A 105 -7.20 -21.86 -3.54
C LEU A 105 -5.94 -22.00 -2.66
N PRO A 106 -4.88 -21.22 -2.93
CA PRO A 106 -3.74 -21.13 -2.02
C PRO A 106 -4.17 -20.74 -0.61
N ARG A 107 -3.59 -21.37 0.39
CA ARG A 107 -3.93 -21.15 1.80
C ARG A 107 -3.71 -19.71 2.23
N THR A 108 -2.72 -19.02 1.67
CA THR A 108 -2.46 -17.60 1.93
C THR A 108 -3.67 -16.74 1.55
N ILE A 109 -4.41 -17.09 0.49
CA ILE A 109 -5.67 -16.40 0.15
C ILE A 109 -6.78 -16.73 1.15
N LEU A 110 -6.87 -17.99 1.59
CA LEU A 110 -7.89 -18.44 2.55
C LEU A 110 -7.68 -17.80 3.93
N GLU A 111 -6.45 -17.83 4.43
CA GLU A 111 -6.02 -17.36 5.75
C GLU A 111 -5.96 -15.82 5.84
N ALA A 112 -5.75 -15.12 4.72
CA ALA A 112 -5.67 -13.67 4.74
C ALA A 112 -6.99 -13.03 5.20
N GLN A 113 -6.90 -12.19 6.22
CA GLN A 113 -7.99 -11.40 6.75
C GLN A 113 -7.52 -9.97 6.99
N PHE A 114 -8.35 -9.02 6.60
CA PHE A 114 -8.17 -7.61 6.94
C PHE A 114 -9.42 -7.12 7.66
N MET A 115 -9.24 -6.46 8.80
CA MET A 115 -10.32 -5.90 9.60
C MET A 115 -10.41 -4.40 9.37
N ARG A 116 -11.61 -3.84 9.21
CA ARG A 116 -11.80 -2.39 8.96
C ARG A 116 -11.06 -1.53 9.98
N GLU A 117 -11.14 -1.90 11.25
CA GLU A 117 -10.56 -1.20 12.40
C GLU A 117 -9.03 -1.11 12.31
N ARG A 118 -8.38 -2.03 11.57
CA ARG A 118 -6.94 -2.00 11.33
C ARG A 118 -6.50 -0.67 10.74
N LEU A 119 -7.33 -0.02 9.91
CA LEU A 119 -7.01 1.31 9.35
C LEU A 119 -6.80 2.38 10.43
N TRP A 120 -7.55 2.34 11.54
CA TRP A 120 -7.39 3.32 12.63
C TRP A 120 -6.12 3.08 13.45
N THR A 121 -5.60 1.85 13.46
CA THR A 121 -4.39 1.48 14.20
C THR A 121 -3.14 1.39 13.32
N LEU A 122 -3.29 1.48 12.00
CA LEU A 122 -2.20 1.41 11.04
C LEU A 122 -1.44 2.75 10.98
N ARG A 123 -0.39 2.89 11.80
CA ARG A 123 0.37 4.15 11.97
C ARG A 123 1.80 4.08 11.42
N SER A 124 2.47 2.94 11.60
CA SER A 124 3.86 2.73 11.22
C SER A 124 4.02 2.51 9.72
N ARG A 125 5.02 3.19 9.16
CA ARG A 125 5.40 3.12 7.75
C ARG A 125 6.05 1.79 7.37
N ASN A 126 6.49 1.03 8.37
CA ASN A 126 7.12 -0.28 8.18
C ASN A 126 6.10 -1.41 8.00
N SER A 127 4.82 -1.20 8.33
CA SER A 127 3.78 -2.21 8.09
C SER A 127 3.61 -2.50 6.60
N ALA A 128 3.45 -3.78 6.28
CA ALA A 128 3.18 -4.21 4.92
C ALA A 128 1.85 -3.67 4.40
N ALA A 129 0.79 -3.70 5.21
CA ALA A 129 -0.51 -3.14 4.84
C ALA A 129 -0.41 -1.63 4.53
N TYR A 130 0.41 -0.90 5.30
CA TYR A 130 0.65 0.52 5.08
C TYR A 130 1.27 0.78 3.71
N LYS A 131 2.34 0.05 3.39
CA LYS A 131 3.02 0.14 2.09
C LYS A 131 2.13 -0.36 0.94
N GLY A 132 1.28 -1.35 1.21
CA GLY A 132 0.31 -1.86 0.25
C GLY A 132 -0.73 -0.81 -0.14
N LEU A 133 -1.33 -0.13 0.84
CA LEU A 133 -2.26 0.99 0.58
C LEU A 133 -1.58 2.12 -0.20
N TYR A 134 -0.33 2.44 0.11
CA TYR A 134 0.45 3.41 -0.66
C TYR A 134 0.57 3.00 -2.13
N ALA A 135 1.00 1.77 -2.41
CA ALA A 135 1.16 1.28 -3.78
C ALA A 135 -0.18 1.25 -4.53
N GLN A 136 -1.26 0.88 -3.86
CA GLN A 136 -2.61 0.90 -4.45
C GLN A 136 -3.05 2.32 -4.80
N LEU A 137 -2.79 3.32 -3.95
CA LEU A 137 -3.07 4.73 -4.27
C LEU A 137 -2.32 5.22 -5.51
N LEU A 138 -1.05 4.82 -5.65
CA LEU A 138 -0.29 5.14 -6.87
C LEU A 138 -0.90 4.49 -8.10
N SER A 139 -1.34 3.23 -7.98
CA SER A 139 -1.93 2.48 -9.08
C SER A 139 -3.24 3.07 -9.61
N GLU A 140 -3.96 3.79 -8.75
CA GLU A 140 -5.22 4.47 -9.06
C GLU A 140 -5.01 5.92 -9.54
N GLY A 141 -3.75 6.34 -9.70
CA GLY A 141 -3.41 7.61 -10.31
C GLY A 141 -3.41 8.80 -9.35
N ALA A 142 -3.11 8.59 -8.06
CA ALA A 142 -2.89 9.67 -7.09
C ALA A 142 -1.96 10.77 -7.66
N GLN A 143 -2.34 12.04 -7.47
CA GLN A 143 -1.68 13.22 -8.04
C GLN A 143 -1.11 14.15 -6.97
N ASP A 144 0.08 14.70 -7.21
CA ASP A 144 0.62 15.74 -6.34
C ASP A 144 -0.24 17.02 -6.41
N TRP A 145 -0.74 17.48 -5.26
CA TRP A 145 -1.75 18.54 -5.21
C TRP A 145 -1.27 19.92 -5.68
N LEU A 146 0.04 20.15 -5.71
CA LEU A 146 0.60 21.39 -6.23
C LEU A 146 0.82 21.30 -7.75
N SER A 147 1.43 20.22 -8.24
CA SER A 147 1.79 20.11 -9.66
C SER A 147 0.70 19.51 -10.56
N GLY A 148 -0.28 18.80 -9.98
CA GLY A 148 -1.31 18.05 -10.70
C GLY A 148 -0.78 16.81 -11.45
N LYS A 149 0.52 16.50 -11.34
CA LYS A 149 1.12 15.32 -11.99
C LYS A 149 0.89 14.07 -11.15
N SER A 150 0.85 12.91 -11.80
CA SER A 150 0.79 11.64 -11.07
C SER A 150 2.02 11.48 -10.17
N ILE A 151 1.80 10.97 -8.95
CA ILE A 151 2.87 10.72 -7.99
C ILE A 151 3.87 9.69 -8.53
N SER A 152 3.42 8.70 -9.29
CA SER A 152 4.32 7.69 -9.92
C SER A 152 5.30 8.35 -10.89
N ASP A 153 4.83 9.28 -11.73
CA ASP A 153 5.68 10.04 -12.66
C ASP A 153 6.70 10.90 -11.89
N ILE A 154 6.27 11.56 -10.82
CA ILE A 154 7.15 12.41 -10.00
C ILE A 154 8.25 11.57 -9.33
N THR A 155 7.87 10.40 -8.80
CA THR A 155 8.80 9.46 -8.16
C THR A 155 9.90 9.02 -9.13
N TYR A 156 9.57 8.87 -10.41
CA TYR A 156 10.53 8.50 -11.45
C TYR A 156 11.55 9.62 -11.76
N PHE A 157 11.19 10.90 -11.59
CA PHE A 157 12.01 12.06 -11.96
C PHE A 157 12.67 12.80 -10.77
N ASP A 158 12.90 12.09 -9.66
CA ASP A 158 13.81 12.50 -8.56
C ASP A 158 13.30 13.62 -7.63
N ASP A 159 11.99 13.89 -7.64
CA ASP A 159 11.35 14.68 -6.58
C ASP A 159 11.07 13.75 -5.39
N SER A 160 11.49 14.15 -4.18
CA SER A 160 11.26 13.36 -2.96
C SER A 160 9.76 13.31 -2.62
N ILE A 161 9.07 12.27 -3.10
CA ILE A 161 7.74 11.88 -2.63
C ILE A 161 7.90 11.26 -1.26
N ASP A 162 7.13 11.77 -0.32
CA ASP A 162 7.05 11.22 1.01
C ASP A 162 5.58 11.18 1.47
N ILE A 163 5.32 10.51 2.59
CA ILE A 163 3.97 10.36 3.12
C ILE A 163 3.74 11.39 4.21
N HIS A 164 2.73 12.22 3.99
CA HIS A 164 2.43 13.38 4.81
C HIS A 164 1.00 13.35 5.34
N HIS A 165 0.77 14.08 6.42
CA HIS A 165 -0.56 14.21 7.00
C HIS A 165 -1.49 15.02 6.10
N ILE A 166 -2.72 14.56 5.90
CA ILE A 166 -3.78 15.26 5.15
C ILE A 166 -4.27 16.44 5.99
N PHE A 167 -4.66 16.18 7.23
CA PHE A 167 -4.84 17.18 8.28
C PHE A 167 -3.51 17.32 9.04
N PRO A 168 -2.80 18.45 8.93
CA PRO A 168 -1.47 18.58 9.49
C PRO A 168 -1.41 18.35 11.01
N LYS A 169 -0.31 17.76 11.49
CA LYS A 169 -0.05 17.50 12.92
C LYS A 169 -0.30 18.75 13.78
N ASP A 170 0.33 19.87 13.45
CA ASP A 170 0.16 21.14 14.16
C ASP A 170 -1.29 21.63 14.25
N TRP A 171 -2.09 21.37 13.20
CA TRP A 171 -3.51 21.72 13.21
C TRP A 171 -4.28 20.78 14.12
N ALA A 172 -4.05 19.46 14.00
CA ALA A 172 -4.74 18.43 14.75
C ALA A 172 -4.49 18.56 16.27
N GLU A 173 -3.25 18.84 16.67
CA GLU A 173 -2.88 19.10 18.06
C GLU A 173 -3.62 20.31 18.64
N LYS A 174 -3.72 21.41 17.87
CA LYS A 174 -4.49 22.60 18.27
C LYS A 174 -5.99 22.34 18.39
N GLN A 175 -6.52 21.35 17.66
CA GLN A 175 -7.91 20.91 17.80
C GLN A 175 -8.11 19.90 18.93
N GLY A 176 -7.05 19.51 19.66
CA GLY A 176 -7.14 18.49 20.72
C GLY A 176 -7.35 17.07 20.19
N ILE A 177 -7.01 16.80 18.92
CA ILE A 177 -7.09 15.47 18.33
C ILE A 177 -5.89 14.65 18.83
N GLN A 178 -6.16 13.46 19.36
CA GLN A 178 -5.14 12.55 19.90
C GLN A 178 -4.19 12.06 18.80
N SER A 179 -2.90 11.91 19.13
CA SER A 179 -1.84 11.47 18.21
C SER A 179 -2.16 10.16 17.52
N ARG A 180 -2.66 9.18 18.26
CA ARG A 180 -3.10 7.88 17.76
C ARG A 180 -4.10 7.96 16.60
N ARG A 181 -4.87 9.05 16.50
CA ARG A 181 -5.87 9.28 15.46
C ARG A 181 -5.30 10.02 14.27
N TYR A 182 -4.61 11.14 14.49
CA TYR A 182 -4.02 11.88 13.37
C TYR A 182 -2.83 11.14 12.73
N ASN A 183 -2.18 10.20 13.44
CA ASN A 183 -1.09 9.38 12.91
C ASN A 183 -1.55 8.12 12.14
N SER A 184 -2.84 7.81 12.13
CA SER A 184 -3.40 6.71 11.34
C SER A 184 -3.17 6.93 9.84
N ILE A 185 -3.06 5.83 9.07
CA ILE A 185 -3.02 5.83 7.60
C ILE A 185 -4.17 6.61 6.98
N LEU A 186 -5.32 6.68 7.65
CA LEU A 186 -6.50 7.41 7.18
C LEU A 186 -6.20 8.91 7.02
N ASN A 187 -5.29 9.46 7.82
CA ASN A 187 -4.88 10.85 7.71
C ASN A 187 -3.55 11.01 6.97
N LYS A 188 -3.08 10.02 6.19
CA LYS A 188 -1.78 10.05 5.53
C LYS A 188 -1.89 9.80 4.02
N THR A 189 -1.05 10.49 3.25
CA THR A 189 -1.08 10.38 1.79
C THR A 189 0.26 10.74 1.15
N PRO A 190 0.64 10.16 0.00
CA PRO A 190 1.87 10.52 -0.68
C PRO A 190 1.80 11.92 -1.28
N LEU A 191 2.77 12.79 -0.98
CA LEU A 191 2.89 14.11 -1.61
C LEU A 191 4.35 14.46 -1.82
N SER A 192 4.64 15.38 -2.75
CA SER A 192 5.98 15.92 -2.86
C SER A 192 6.33 16.77 -1.64
N ALA A 193 7.61 16.81 -1.27
CA ALA A 193 8.10 17.72 -0.24
C ALA A 193 7.76 19.19 -0.55
N ARG A 194 7.67 19.56 -1.83
CA ARG A 194 7.26 20.92 -2.25
C ARG A 194 5.81 21.20 -1.91
N THR A 195 4.90 20.26 -2.15
CA THR A 195 3.49 20.36 -1.75
C THR A 195 3.35 20.43 -0.23
N ASN A 196 4.07 19.57 0.49
CA ASN A 196 4.03 19.57 1.96
C ASN A 196 4.50 20.90 2.58
N ARG A 197 5.49 21.57 1.97
CA ARG A 197 5.91 22.93 2.40
C ARG A 197 4.81 23.98 2.24
N VAL A 198 3.93 23.84 1.24
CA VAL A 198 2.80 24.75 1.05
C VAL A 198 1.66 24.44 2.02
N ILE A 199 1.44 23.15 2.33
CA ILE A 199 0.48 22.69 3.34
C ILE A 199 0.84 23.23 4.73
N GLY A 200 2.10 23.06 5.14
CA GLY A 200 2.57 23.49 6.45
C GLY A 200 1.74 22.92 7.61
N GLY A 201 1.48 23.75 8.63
CA GLY A 201 0.64 23.40 9.79
C GLY A 201 -0.79 23.95 9.71
N SER A 202 -1.28 24.30 8.51
CA SER A 202 -2.55 25.00 8.32
C SER A 202 -3.74 24.05 8.22
N ALA A 203 -4.94 24.55 8.50
CA ALA A 203 -6.18 23.81 8.26
C ALA A 203 -6.35 23.51 6.76
N PRO A 204 -6.99 22.38 6.38
CA PRO A 204 -7.22 22.06 4.97
C PRO A 204 -7.88 23.15 4.14
N SER A 205 -8.92 23.81 4.65
CA SER A 205 -9.57 24.91 3.94
C SER A 205 -8.61 26.06 3.63
N ILE A 206 -7.54 26.24 4.41
CA ILE A 206 -6.55 27.30 4.24
C ILE A 206 -5.48 26.87 3.23
N TYR A 207 -4.92 25.67 3.38
CA TYR A 207 -3.85 25.26 2.46
C TYR A 207 -4.37 24.98 1.04
N ILE A 208 -5.64 24.60 0.87
CA ILE A 208 -6.23 24.39 -0.46
C ILE A 208 -6.17 25.68 -1.28
N GLU A 209 -6.57 26.80 -0.68
CA GLU A 209 -6.46 28.13 -1.29
C GLU A 209 -5.00 28.52 -1.56
N ALA A 210 -4.09 28.19 -0.63
CA ALA A 210 -2.67 28.46 -0.80
C ALA A 210 -2.06 27.67 -1.97
N LEU A 211 -2.42 26.39 -2.11
CA LEU A 211 -2.03 25.53 -3.23
C LEU A 211 -2.57 26.08 -4.55
N ALA A 212 -3.86 26.42 -4.62
CA ALA A 212 -4.49 26.96 -5.83
C ALA A 212 -3.77 28.24 -6.29
N LYS A 213 -3.54 29.17 -5.36
CA LYS A 213 -2.80 30.41 -5.61
C LYS A 213 -1.36 30.13 -6.05
N LYS A 214 -0.66 29.20 -5.40
CA LYS A 214 0.75 28.89 -5.71
C LYS A 214 0.91 28.23 -7.07
N SER A 215 -0.07 27.42 -7.47
CA SER A 215 -0.12 26.74 -8.76
C SER A 215 -0.72 27.59 -9.87
N ASN A 216 -1.25 28.78 -9.55
CA ASN A 216 -1.95 29.67 -10.49
C ASN A 216 -3.10 28.94 -11.21
N VAL A 217 -3.89 28.18 -10.44
CA VAL A 217 -5.07 27.43 -10.90
C VAL A 217 -6.26 27.74 -10.01
N ASP A 218 -7.45 27.35 -10.46
CA ASP A 218 -8.66 27.38 -9.64
C ASP A 218 -8.61 26.30 -8.54
N ALA A 219 -9.21 26.56 -7.38
CA ALA A 219 -9.25 25.62 -6.27
C ALA A 219 -9.83 24.26 -6.66
N ASN A 220 -10.77 24.20 -7.63
CA ASN A 220 -11.33 22.94 -8.11
C ASN A 220 -10.28 22.00 -8.71
N PHE A 221 -9.20 22.50 -9.32
CA PHE A 221 -8.12 21.63 -9.80
C PHE A 221 -7.37 20.96 -8.64
N VAL A 222 -7.14 21.69 -7.55
CA VAL A 222 -6.53 21.14 -6.33
C VAL A 222 -7.46 20.10 -5.70
N LEU A 223 -8.78 20.37 -5.65
CA LEU A 223 -9.77 19.43 -5.13
C LEU A 223 -9.82 18.13 -5.94
N GLN A 224 -9.73 18.21 -7.28
CA GLN A 224 -9.64 17.02 -8.14
C GLN A 224 -8.38 16.20 -7.84
N SER A 225 -7.23 16.85 -7.68
CA SER A 225 -6.00 16.14 -7.28
C SER A 225 -6.13 15.54 -5.88
N ILE A 226 -6.78 16.21 -4.92
CA ILE A 226 -7.10 15.63 -3.61
C ILE A 226 -8.00 14.38 -3.75
N GLU A 227 -9.05 14.45 -4.56
CA GLU A 227 -9.99 13.36 -4.79
C GLU A 227 -9.33 12.15 -5.45
N SER A 228 -8.30 12.35 -6.28
CA SER A 228 -7.50 11.24 -6.86
C SER A 228 -6.83 10.36 -5.80
N HIS A 229 -6.70 10.85 -4.56
CA HIS A 229 -6.18 10.06 -3.47
C HIS A 229 -7.26 9.23 -2.80
N ARG A 230 -8.56 9.39 -3.12
CA ARG A 230 -9.77 8.92 -2.40
C ARG A 230 -10.18 9.75 -1.18
N ILE A 231 -9.91 11.05 -1.20
CA ILE A 231 -10.12 11.97 -0.08
C ILE A 231 -11.40 12.77 -0.30
N SER A 232 -12.20 12.98 0.74
CA SER A 232 -13.37 13.86 0.67
C SER A 232 -12.96 15.33 0.64
N SER A 233 -13.02 15.94 -0.54
CA SER A 233 -12.84 17.38 -0.75
C SER A 233 -13.77 18.22 0.14
N ALA A 234 -15.04 17.82 0.26
CA ALA A 234 -16.03 18.48 1.09
C ALA A 234 -15.66 18.47 2.59
N ALA A 235 -15.17 17.33 3.11
CA ALA A 235 -14.74 17.24 4.50
C ALA A 235 -13.52 18.13 4.77
N LEU A 236 -12.56 18.18 3.84
CA LEU A 236 -11.39 19.05 3.94
C LEU A 236 -11.78 20.54 3.91
N LEU A 237 -12.65 20.96 2.99
CA LEU A 237 -13.14 22.34 2.93
C LEU A 237 -13.86 22.77 4.21
N ALA A 238 -14.57 21.84 4.87
CA ALA A 238 -15.22 22.07 6.16
C ALA A 238 -14.28 21.90 7.36
N ASN A 239 -13.01 21.55 7.15
CA ASN A 239 -12.04 21.15 8.17
C ASN A 239 -12.58 20.04 9.12
N ASN A 240 -13.43 19.16 8.61
CA ASN A 240 -14.08 18.13 9.40
C ASN A 240 -13.26 16.83 9.37
N PHE A 241 -12.39 16.69 10.37
CA PHE A 241 -11.53 15.52 10.54
C PHE A 241 -12.32 14.21 10.66
N GLU A 242 -13.40 14.20 11.44
CA GLU A 242 -14.20 12.98 11.69
C GLU A 242 -14.85 12.44 10.42
N ILE A 243 -15.53 13.32 9.66
CA ILE A 243 -16.16 12.95 8.39
C ILE A 243 -15.11 12.47 7.41
N HIS A 244 -13.94 13.12 7.37
CA HIS A 244 -12.84 12.67 6.52
C HIS A 244 -12.38 11.25 6.89
N MET A 245 -12.15 10.97 8.17
CA MET A 245 -11.63 9.67 8.62
C MET A 245 -12.59 8.52 8.28
N GLU A 246 -13.89 8.69 8.52
CA GLU A 246 -14.89 7.66 8.18
C GLU A 246 -15.02 7.46 6.68
N PHE A 247 -15.15 8.54 5.91
CA PHE A 247 -15.20 8.48 4.44
C PHE A 247 -13.95 7.78 3.90
N ARG A 248 -12.77 8.18 4.40
CA ARG A 248 -11.50 7.61 3.98
C ARG A 248 -11.42 6.13 4.24
N ALA A 249 -11.90 5.68 5.41
CA ALA A 249 -11.86 4.28 5.76
C ALA A 249 -12.73 3.42 4.85
N GLU A 250 -13.92 3.89 4.50
CA GLU A 250 -14.77 3.21 3.51
C GLU A 250 -14.04 3.07 2.17
N GLN A 251 -13.44 4.16 1.69
CA GLN A 251 -12.72 4.16 0.42
C GLN A 251 -11.48 3.24 0.39
N LEU A 252 -10.68 3.23 1.48
CA LEU A 252 -9.50 2.37 1.55
C LEU A 252 -9.88 0.90 1.78
N ILE A 253 -11.01 0.62 2.43
CA ILE A 253 -11.51 -0.75 2.55
C ILE A 253 -11.89 -1.33 1.19
N ASP A 254 -12.55 -0.55 0.34
CA ASP A 254 -12.89 -1.02 -1.01
C ASP A 254 -11.65 -1.32 -1.84
N GLN A 255 -10.58 -0.52 -1.66
CA GLN A 255 -9.27 -0.78 -2.26
C GLN A 255 -8.67 -2.11 -1.76
N VAL A 256 -8.71 -2.37 -0.45
CA VAL A 256 -8.24 -3.65 0.13
C VAL A 256 -9.06 -4.83 -0.39
N ARG A 257 -10.40 -4.72 -0.42
CA ARG A 257 -11.29 -5.75 -0.97
C ARG A 257 -10.93 -6.09 -2.41
N SER A 258 -10.75 -5.05 -3.24
CA SER A 258 -10.42 -5.24 -4.65
C SER A 258 -9.06 -5.90 -4.84
N ALA A 259 -8.05 -5.51 -4.07
CA ALA A 259 -6.71 -6.09 -4.18
C ALA A 259 -6.66 -7.55 -3.71
N MET A 260 -7.33 -7.86 -2.60
CA MET A 260 -7.40 -9.24 -2.07
C MET A 260 -8.36 -10.15 -2.86
N GLY A 261 -9.28 -9.56 -3.64
CA GLY A 261 -10.32 -10.31 -4.35
C GLY A 261 -11.26 -11.08 -3.42
N LYS A 262 -11.46 -10.59 -2.19
CA LYS A 262 -12.35 -11.16 -1.17
C LYS A 262 -12.82 -10.08 -0.18
N ASP A 263 -13.86 -10.40 0.57
CA ASP A 263 -14.40 -9.49 1.59
C ASP A 263 -13.42 -9.28 2.76
N VAL A 264 -13.54 -8.10 3.37
CA VAL A 264 -12.89 -7.74 4.63
C VAL A 264 -13.84 -8.02 5.80
N GLY A 265 -13.28 -8.27 6.98
CA GLY A 265 -14.06 -8.42 8.20
C GLY A 265 -14.42 -7.07 8.85
N GLU A 266 -15.48 -7.10 9.65
CA GLU A 266 -15.82 -6.02 10.59
C GLU A 266 -15.48 -6.51 12.00
N GLY A 267 -14.67 -5.74 12.73
CA GLY A 267 -14.39 -5.99 14.14
C GLY A 267 -15.53 -5.50 15.03
N SER A 268 -15.66 -6.08 16.23
CA SER A 268 -16.49 -5.48 17.25
C SER A 268 -15.85 -4.16 17.71
N SER A 269 -16.65 -3.11 17.81
CA SER A 269 -16.22 -1.74 18.13
C SER A 269 -15.69 -1.59 19.55
N PHE A 270 -14.47 -2.09 19.79
CA PHE A 270 -13.69 -1.76 20.98
C PHE A 270 -12.30 -1.37 20.53
N ILE A 271 -12.09 -0.06 20.38
CA ILE A 271 -10.74 0.49 20.30
C ILE A 271 -10.15 0.31 21.70
N ALA A 272 -9.38 -0.76 21.88
CA ALA A 272 -8.58 -0.93 23.09
C ALA A 272 -7.69 0.31 23.29
N GLU A 273 -7.55 0.74 24.54
CA GLU A 273 -6.58 1.77 24.93
C GLU A 273 -5.18 1.19 24.80
N ASP A 274 -4.64 1.16 23.58
CA ASP A 274 -3.22 0.88 23.36
C ASP A 274 -2.38 2.10 23.79
N GLU A 275 -1.29 1.85 24.50
CA GLU A 275 -0.35 2.86 24.99
C GLU A 275 0.18 3.74 23.84
N GLU A 276 0.29 5.05 24.09
CA GLU A 276 0.86 6.03 23.16
C GLU A 276 2.34 5.71 22.87
N THR A 277 2.58 4.90 21.85
CA THR A 277 3.89 4.70 21.25
C THR A 277 3.97 5.52 19.98
N ASP A 278 4.87 6.50 19.98
CA ASP A 278 5.14 7.40 18.86
C ASP A 278 6.01 6.65 17.82
N ASP A 279 5.43 5.64 17.18
CA ASP A 279 6.07 4.82 16.14
C ASP A 279 6.07 5.56 14.78
N GLU A 280 6.61 6.78 14.75
CA GLU A 280 6.77 7.58 13.51
C GLU A 280 7.98 7.16 12.65
N ASN A 281 8.82 6.24 13.12
CA ASN A 281 10.05 5.80 12.41
C ASN A 281 9.88 4.48 11.64
#